data_AF-A0A6P8QBA1-F1
#
_entry.id   AF-A0A6P8QBA1-F1
#
_cell.length_a   1.000
_cell.length_b   1.000
_cell.length_c   1.000
_cell.angle_alpha   90.00
_cell.angle_beta   90.00
_cell.angle_gamma   90.00
#
_symmetry.space_group_name_H-M   'P 1'
#
loop_
_entity.id
_entity.type
_entity.pdbx_description
1 polymer ?
#
loop_
_entity_poly.entity_id
_entity_poly.type
_entity_poly.pdbx_seq_one_letter_code
_entity_poly.pdbx_strand_id
1 'polypeptide(L)'
;MKRKELPLELQKIYDKEEVDVKVEDKKDEECASRKPVFYPFSGQGYRLGSATPKIVSKVQKDYEEAAADISPPVVVVNDLEPITNIQIWLADGRRIVQKFNVSSRISQVRDYIEKVQGYRESLPFILTTSLPLRELLDETLTLEEAHLQNAVLVQRLKKTTEPFSNL
;
A
#
# COMPACT_ATOMS: atom_id res chain seq x y z
N MET A 1 -18.34 -14.06 -45.76
CA MET A 1 -17.71 -15.40 -45.63
C MET A 1 -16.21 -15.20 -45.47
N LYS A 2 -15.66 -15.36 -44.25
CA LYS A 2 -14.22 -15.26 -44.01
C LYS A 2 -13.56 -16.53 -44.55
N ARG A 3 -12.54 -16.37 -45.40
CA ARG A 3 -11.79 -17.46 -46.03
C ARG A 3 -10.97 -18.20 -44.97
N LYS A 4 -10.64 -19.46 -45.28
CA LYS A 4 -9.87 -20.41 -44.46
C LYS A 4 -8.46 -19.87 -44.14
N GLU A 5 -8.35 -19.01 -43.14
CA GLU A 5 -7.07 -18.51 -42.62
C GLU A 5 -6.57 -19.48 -41.53
N LEU A 6 -5.30 -19.86 -41.62
CA LEU A 6 -4.64 -20.70 -40.62
C LEU A 6 -4.49 -19.89 -39.31
N PRO A 7 -4.90 -20.42 -38.15
CA PRO A 7 -4.72 -19.75 -36.86
C PRO A 7 -3.24 -19.43 -36.57
N LEU A 8 -2.98 -18.21 -36.08
CA LEU A 8 -1.62 -17.71 -35.82
C LEU A 8 -0.89 -18.54 -34.75
N GLU A 9 -1.64 -19.18 -33.85
CA GLU A 9 -1.13 -20.09 -32.84
C GLU A 9 -0.52 -21.33 -33.47
N LEU A 10 -1.12 -21.88 -34.53
CA LEU A 10 -0.60 -23.06 -35.24
C LEU A 10 0.57 -22.70 -36.15
N GLN A 11 0.55 -21.50 -36.74
CA GLN A 11 1.63 -21.03 -37.60
C GLN A 11 2.97 -21.02 -36.86
N LYS A 12 3.02 -20.39 -35.66
CA LYS A 12 4.25 -20.29 -34.85
C LYS A 12 4.81 -21.62 -34.37
N ILE A 13 3.98 -22.66 -34.24
CA ILE A 13 4.38 -23.95 -33.69
C ILE A 13 5.00 -24.84 -34.78
N TYR A 14 4.50 -24.74 -36.01
CA TYR A 14 4.86 -25.63 -37.12
C TYR A 14 5.49 -24.87 -38.31
N ASP A 15 6.37 -23.90 -38.03
CA ASP A 15 7.01 -23.04 -39.05
C ASP A 15 7.87 -23.79 -40.10
N LYS A 16 8.17 -25.09 -39.89
CA LYS A 16 9.11 -25.87 -40.70
C LYS A 16 8.55 -27.18 -41.27
N GLU A 17 7.29 -27.50 -41.01
CA GLU A 17 6.69 -28.79 -41.35
C GLU A 17 5.31 -28.59 -42.00
N GLU A 18 5.00 -29.35 -43.05
CA GLU A 18 3.70 -29.29 -43.70
C GLU A 18 2.64 -29.99 -42.83
N VAL A 19 1.60 -29.27 -42.43
CA VAL A 19 0.54 -29.77 -41.55
C VAL A 19 -0.81 -29.74 -42.29
N ASP A 20 -1.50 -30.88 -42.33
CA ASP A 20 -2.88 -30.96 -42.83
C ASP A 20 -3.87 -30.49 -41.76
N VAL A 21 -4.68 -29.48 -42.08
CA VAL A 21 -5.60 -28.84 -41.13
C VAL A 21 -7.04 -28.99 -41.62
N LYS A 22 -7.85 -29.69 -40.81
CA LYS A 22 -9.29 -29.78 -41.03
C LYS A 22 -10.01 -28.75 -40.16
N VAL A 23 -10.75 -27.86 -40.81
CA VAL A 23 -11.56 -26.83 -40.15
C VAL A 23 -13.01 -27.28 -40.16
N GLU A 24 -13.56 -27.51 -38.97
CA GLU A 24 -15.00 -27.74 -38.77
C GLU A 24 -15.66 -26.46 -38.28
N ASP A 25 -16.75 -26.04 -38.94
CA ASP A 25 -17.52 -24.86 -38.54
C ASP A 25 -18.55 -25.26 -37.48
N LYS A 26 -18.28 -24.89 -36.22
CA LYS A 26 -19.15 -25.17 -35.06
C LYS A 26 -19.96 -23.95 -34.62
N LYS A 27 -20.12 -22.93 -35.48
CA LYS A 27 -20.79 -21.66 -35.11
C LYS A 27 -22.25 -21.82 -34.67
N ASP A 28 -22.97 -22.79 -35.21
CA ASP A 28 -24.38 -23.04 -34.89
C ASP A 28 -24.56 -24.05 -33.74
N GLU A 29 -23.45 -24.58 -33.19
CA GLU A 29 -23.49 -25.38 -31.98
C GLU A 29 -23.72 -24.45 -30.78
N GLU A 30 -24.83 -24.66 -30.09
CA GLU A 30 -25.14 -23.93 -28.87
C GLU A 30 -24.05 -24.25 -27.83
N CYS A 31 -23.13 -23.31 -27.63
CA CYS A 31 -22.03 -23.45 -26.67
C CYS A 31 -22.61 -23.44 -25.26
N ALA A 32 -23.06 -24.60 -24.79
CA ALA A 32 -23.61 -24.81 -23.47
C ALA A 32 -22.47 -24.63 -22.46
N SER A 33 -22.22 -23.38 -22.06
CA SER A 33 -21.41 -23.10 -20.89
C SER A 33 -21.97 -23.93 -19.73
N ARG A 34 -21.14 -24.83 -19.19
CA ARG A 34 -21.55 -25.66 -18.05
C ARG A 34 -22.00 -24.71 -16.96
N LYS A 35 -23.24 -24.85 -16.48
CA LYS A 35 -23.77 -24.03 -15.40
C LYS A 35 -22.72 -23.99 -14.29
N PRO A 36 -22.21 -22.81 -13.90
CA PRO A 36 -21.20 -22.74 -12.87
C PRO A 36 -21.77 -23.41 -11.63
N VAL A 37 -21.01 -24.35 -11.07
CA VAL A 37 -21.45 -25.10 -9.88
C VAL A 37 -21.62 -24.08 -8.76
N PHE A 38 -22.86 -23.91 -8.31
CA PHE A 38 -23.19 -23.01 -7.22
C PHE A 38 -22.74 -23.65 -5.91
N TYR A 39 -21.79 -23.03 -5.23
CA TYR A 39 -21.36 -23.41 -3.89
C TYR A 39 -22.01 -22.48 -2.86
N PRO A 40 -23.18 -22.83 -2.30
CA PRO A 40 -23.80 -22.03 -1.26
C PRO A 40 -22.87 -21.92 -0.05
N PHE A 41 -22.79 -20.73 0.54
CA PHE A 41 -21.90 -20.41 1.67
C PHE A 41 -20.39 -20.55 1.35
N SER A 42 -19.99 -20.31 0.10
CA SER A 42 -18.58 -20.16 -0.26
C SER A 42 -17.99 -18.87 0.32
N GLY A 43 -16.77 -18.95 0.83
CA GLY A 43 -16.03 -17.80 1.36
C GLY A 43 -15.27 -18.15 2.64
N GLN A 44 -14.20 -17.42 2.91
CA GLN A 44 -13.44 -17.57 4.16
C GLN A 44 -14.25 -16.93 5.31
N GLY A 45 -14.83 -17.74 6.20
CA GLY A 45 -15.51 -17.24 7.39
C GLY A 45 -14.52 -16.84 8.50
N TYR A 46 -14.70 -15.65 9.10
CA TYR A 46 -13.95 -15.21 10.28
C TYR A 46 -14.84 -15.32 11.53
N ARG A 47 -14.42 -16.12 12.51
CA ARG A 47 -15.17 -16.29 13.78
C ARG A 47 -14.89 -15.08 14.69
N LEU A 48 -15.94 -14.37 15.09
CA LEU A 48 -15.90 -13.29 16.09
C LEU A 48 -16.12 -13.87 17.49
N GLY A 49 -15.10 -14.53 18.04
CA GLY A 49 -15.13 -15.09 19.40
C GLY A 49 -13.74 -15.57 19.83
N SER A 50 -13.34 -15.26 21.06
CA SER A 50 -11.98 -15.47 21.57
C SER A 50 -11.67 -16.96 21.81
N ALA A 51 -11.02 -17.59 20.84
CA ALA A 51 -10.00 -18.59 21.14
C ALA A 51 -8.68 -17.98 20.68
N THR A 52 -7.75 -17.84 21.63
CA THR A 52 -6.41 -17.27 21.52
C THR A 52 -5.84 -17.36 20.09
N PRO A 53 -5.53 -16.24 19.42
CA PRO A 53 -5.12 -16.27 18.03
C PRO A 53 -3.80 -17.04 17.91
N LYS A 54 -3.83 -18.17 17.22
CA LYS A 54 -2.61 -18.86 16.78
C LYS A 54 -2.06 -18.05 15.61
N ILE A 55 -0.97 -17.32 15.84
CA ILE A 55 -0.28 -16.54 14.81
C ILE A 55 0.25 -17.52 13.77
N VAL A 56 -0.43 -17.61 12.63
CA VAL A 56 0.11 -18.25 11.43
C VAL A 56 0.38 -17.11 10.46
N SER A 57 1.63 -16.66 10.40
CA SER A 57 2.07 -15.69 9.41
C SER A 57 2.08 -16.38 8.03
N LYS A 58 0.96 -16.34 7.32
CA LYS A 58 1.01 -16.44 5.85
C LYS A 58 1.65 -15.14 5.37
N VAL A 59 2.96 -15.20 5.14
CA VAL A 59 3.66 -14.19 4.35
C VAL A 59 3.11 -14.30 2.93
N GLN A 60 2.05 -13.54 2.64
CA GLN A 60 1.74 -13.17 1.27
C GLN A 60 2.80 -12.16 0.86
N LYS A 61 3.94 -12.66 0.35
CA LYS A 61 4.71 -11.92 -0.64
C LYS A 61 3.85 -12.00 -1.89
N ASP A 62 3.06 -10.96 -2.17
CA ASP A 62 2.50 -10.62 -3.48
C ASP A 62 1.71 -9.32 -3.30
N TYR A 63 2.45 -8.24 -3.08
CA TYR A 63 2.02 -6.88 -3.40
C TYR A 63 3.29 -6.13 -3.84
N GLU A 64 3.76 -6.46 -5.05
CA GLU A 64 4.33 -5.43 -5.91
C GLU A 64 3.18 -4.56 -6.39
N GLU A 65 2.61 -3.79 -5.46
CA GLU A 65 1.85 -2.61 -5.82
C GLU A 65 2.89 -1.58 -6.25
N ALA A 66 2.67 -0.94 -7.39
CA ALA A 66 3.56 0.03 -8.02
C ALA A 66 3.97 1.13 -7.03
N ALA A 67 4.99 0.85 -6.23
CA ALA A 67 5.71 1.83 -5.47
C ALA A 67 6.40 2.67 -6.53
N ALA A 68 5.89 3.87 -6.76
CA ALA A 68 6.72 4.93 -7.27
C ALA A 68 8.05 4.84 -6.53
N ASP A 69 9.12 4.68 -7.29
CA ASP A 69 10.50 4.44 -6.89
C ASP A 69 11.07 5.70 -6.21
N ILE A 70 10.38 6.16 -5.16
CA ILE A 70 10.75 7.29 -4.34
C ILE A 70 11.62 6.67 -3.24
N SER A 71 12.91 6.61 -3.52
CA SER A 71 13.90 6.36 -2.48
C SER A 71 13.59 7.28 -1.29
N PRO A 72 13.49 6.74 -0.06
CA PRO A 72 13.18 7.56 1.09
C PRO A 72 14.26 8.63 1.23
N PRO A 73 13.88 9.89 1.52
CA PRO A 73 14.82 10.99 1.63
C PRO A 73 15.85 10.67 2.73
N VAL A 74 17.12 10.87 2.43
CA VAL A 74 18.20 10.56 3.37
C VAL A 74 18.14 11.52 4.55
N VAL A 75 17.93 10.96 5.75
CA VAL A 75 18.07 11.70 7.01
C VAL A 75 19.51 11.53 7.48
N VAL A 76 20.20 12.65 7.70
CA VAL A 76 21.54 12.66 8.29
C VAL A 76 21.40 12.37 9.78
N VAL A 77 21.99 11.26 10.23
CA VAL A 77 22.02 10.83 11.63
C VAL A 77 23.47 10.88 12.10
N ASN A 78 23.70 11.44 13.28
CA ASN A 78 25.00 11.46 13.93
C ASN A 78 25.17 10.21 14.80
N ASP A 79 26.09 9.31 14.45
CA ASP A 79 26.32 8.07 15.20
C ASP A 79 26.98 8.29 16.58
N LEU A 80 27.45 9.51 16.86
CA LEU A 80 28.02 9.89 18.16
C LEU A 80 26.94 10.25 19.20
N GLU A 81 25.71 10.49 18.75
CA GLU A 81 24.59 10.86 19.59
C GLU A 81 23.58 9.70 19.72
N PRO A 82 22.77 9.65 20.79
CA PRO A 82 21.75 8.62 20.93
C PRO A 82 20.77 8.64 19.75
N ILE A 83 20.52 7.47 19.18
CA ILE A 83 19.60 7.28 18.03
C ILE A 83 18.29 6.68 18.53
N THR A 84 17.18 7.18 18.01
CA THR A 84 15.81 6.68 18.25
C THR A 84 15.14 6.26 16.93
N ASN A 85 14.31 5.23 16.98
CA ASN A 85 13.53 4.79 15.83
C ASN A 85 12.10 5.35 15.92
N ILE A 86 11.71 6.20 14.98
CA ILE A 86 10.33 6.70 14.90
C ILE A 86 9.55 5.90 13.87
N GLN A 87 8.40 5.38 14.27
CA GLN A 87 7.47 4.76 13.34
C GLN A 87 6.43 5.79 12.93
N ILE A 88 6.29 6.02 11.64
CA ILE A 88 5.39 7.02 11.07
C ILE A 88 4.29 6.28 10.31
N TRP A 89 3.05 6.50 10.72
CA TRP A 89 1.86 6.03 10.03
C TRP A 89 1.32 7.19 9.22
N LEU A 90 1.44 7.08 7.90
CA LEU A 90 0.98 8.10 6.98
C LEU A 90 -0.52 7.99 6.77
N ALA A 91 -1.13 9.10 6.35
CA ALA A 91 -2.57 9.16 6.09
C ALA A 91 -3.02 8.31 4.89
N ASP A 92 -2.10 7.97 4.00
CA ASP A 92 -2.29 7.07 2.85
C ASP A 92 -2.30 5.58 3.25
N GLY A 93 -2.08 5.26 4.54
CA GLY A 93 -2.04 3.90 5.07
C GLY A 93 -0.65 3.26 5.04
N ARG A 94 0.37 3.92 4.46
CA ARG A 94 1.75 3.41 4.50
C ARG A 94 2.37 3.61 5.87
N ARG A 95 3.25 2.68 6.24
CA ARG A 95 4.06 2.74 7.46
C ARG A 95 5.52 2.85 7.11
N ILE A 96 6.19 3.83 7.72
CA ILE A 96 7.62 4.10 7.53
C ILE A 96 8.32 4.03 8.89
N VAL A 97 9.52 3.47 8.93
CA VAL A 97 10.36 3.46 10.11
C VAL A 97 11.61 4.27 9.78
N GLN A 98 11.82 5.37 10.50
CA GLN A 98 12.94 6.28 10.26
C GLN A 98 13.76 6.47 11.54
N LYS A 99 15.08 6.46 11.39
CA LYS A 99 16.04 6.72 12.46
C LYS A 99 16.27 8.23 12.56
N PHE A 100 16.25 8.74 13.78
CA PHE A 100 16.58 10.12 14.13
C PHE A 100 17.49 10.15 15.35
N ASN A 101 18.21 11.24 15.57
CA ASN A 101 18.87 11.48 16.84
C ASN A 101 17.83 11.90 17.89
N VAL A 102 18.08 11.60 19.15
CA VAL A 102 17.19 11.99 20.27
C VAL A 102 17.09 13.52 20.40
N SER A 103 18.14 14.24 19.99
CA SER A 103 18.24 15.70 19.89
C SER A 103 17.49 16.31 18.69
N SER A 104 17.03 15.51 17.74
CA SER A 104 16.29 15.99 16.56
C SER A 104 14.98 16.66 16.96
N ARG A 105 14.53 17.64 16.17
CA ARG A 105 13.26 18.33 16.41
C ARG A 105 12.09 17.65 15.72
N ILE A 106 10.89 17.84 16.25
CA ILE A 106 9.66 17.36 15.61
C ILE A 106 9.49 17.96 14.21
N SER A 107 9.93 19.22 13.99
CA SER A 107 9.93 19.84 12.66
C SER A 107 10.68 19.01 11.60
N GLN A 108 11.80 18.39 11.97
CA GLN A 108 12.57 17.56 11.03
C GLN A 108 11.81 16.29 10.62
N VAL A 109 11.00 15.74 11.52
CA VAL A 109 10.13 14.59 11.21
C VAL A 109 9.03 15.01 10.24
N ARG A 110 8.47 16.20 10.42
CA ARG A 110 7.49 16.77 9.49
C ARG A 110 8.10 16.99 8.11
N ASP A 111 9.27 17.61 8.03
CA ASP A 111 10.00 17.83 6.77
C ASP A 111 10.31 16.51 6.06
N TYR A 112 10.64 15.46 6.82
CA TYR A 112 10.83 14.12 6.28
C TYR A 112 9.55 13.57 5.63
N ILE A 113 8.41 13.70 6.30
CA ILE A 113 7.10 13.26 5.77
C ILE A 113 6.74 14.02 4.49
N GLU A 114 6.94 15.34 4.47
CA GLU A 114 6.67 16.16 3.29
C GLU A 114 7.55 15.75 2.09
N LYS A 115 8.83 15.43 2.34
CA LYS A 115 9.73 14.90 1.30
C LYS A 115 9.32 13.52 0.78
N VAL A 116 8.85 12.64 1.68
CA VAL A 116 8.35 11.30 1.30
C VAL A 116 7.08 11.39 0.45
N GLN A 117 6.16 12.29 0.80
CA GLN A 117 4.89 12.48 0.08
C GLN A 117 5.07 13.22 -1.24
N GLY A 118 6.16 13.99 -1.37
CA GLY A 118 6.46 14.79 -2.55
C GLY A 118 5.45 15.92 -2.74
N TYR A 119 5.58 16.64 -3.86
CA TYR A 119 4.80 17.84 -4.14
C TYR A 119 3.30 17.58 -4.39
N ARG A 120 2.89 16.31 -4.60
CA ARG A 120 1.51 15.97 -4.99
C ARG A 120 0.49 15.98 -3.85
N GLU A 121 0.94 15.86 -2.60
CA GLU A 121 0.05 15.61 -1.45
C GLU A 121 0.40 16.49 -0.23
N SER A 122 0.82 17.74 -0.45
CA SER A 122 1.00 18.71 0.64
C SER A 122 -0.37 19.22 1.16
N LEU A 123 -1.16 18.30 1.70
CA LEU A 123 -2.36 18.62 2.47
C LEU A 123 -1.93 18.98 3.89
N PRO A 124 -2.53 19.99 4.52
CA PRO A 124 -2.21 20.32 5.90
C PRO A 124 -2.54 19.13 6.80
N PHE A 125 -1.60 18.72 7.64
CA PHE A 125 -1.77 17.61 8.58
C PHE A 125 -1.31 17.97 9.99
N ILE A 126 -1.68 17.14 10.95
CA ILE A 126 -1.15 17.14 12.32
C ILE A 126 -0.45 15.81 12.58
N LEU A 127 0.58 15.85 13.42
CA LEU A 127 1.22 14.65 13.95
C LEU A 127 0.65 14.36 15.34
N THR A 128 0.27 13.10 15.54
CA THR A 128 -0.29 12.62 16.81
C THR A 128 0.44 11.39 17.28
N THR A 129 0.62 11.23 18.59
CA THR A 129 1.12 9.98 19.16
C THR A 129 0.02 8.91 19.16
N SER A 130 0.39 7.64 19.02
CA SER A 130 -0.59 6.55 19.09
C SER A 130 -1.20 6.41 20.49
N LEU A 131 -0.36 6.35 21.54
CA LEU A 131 -0.77 6.11 22.92
C LEU A 131 0.22 6.75 23.91
N PRO A 132 -0.26 7.56 24.88
CA PRO A 132 -1.58 8.20 24.89
C PRO A 132 -1.75 9.08 23.65
N LEU A 133 -2.98 9.27 23.18
CA LEU A 133 -3.24 10.17 22.04
C LEU A 133 -2.92 11.60 22.45
N ARG A 134 -1.85 12.17 21.88
CA ARG A 134 -1.41 13.55 22.10
C ARG A 134 -1.11 14.19 20.75
N GLU A 135 -1.58 15.42 20.58
CA GLU A 135 -1.26 16.23 19.41
C GLU A 135 0.11 16.90 19.62
N LEU A 136 0.98 16.78 18.62
CA LEU A 136 2.27 17.44 18.59
C LEU A 136 2.11 18.83 17.96
N LEU A 137 1.68 19.78 18.78
CA LEU A 137 1.45 21.18 18.35
C LEU A 137 2.75 21.99 18.29
N ASP A 138 3.68 21.72 19.20
CA ASP A 138 4.95 22.43 19.26
C ASP A 138 6.03 21.66 18.50
N GLU A 139 6.34 22.13 17.29
CA GLU A 139 7.34 21.51 16.41
C GLU A 139 8.78 21.90 16.79
N THR A 140 8.95 22.84 17.71
CA THR A 140 10.28 23.32 18.15
C THR A 140 10.94 22.39 19.17
N LEU A 141 10.13 21.57 19.84
CA LEU A 141 10.59 20.58 20.82
C LEU A 141 11.43 19.49 20.16
N THR A 142 12.40 19.01 20.93
CA THR A 142 13.18 17.82 20.60
C THR A 142 12.38 16.54 20.81
N LEU A 143 12.79 15.46 20.15
CA LEU A 143 12.18 14.14 20.34
C LEU A 143 12.32 13.65 21.80
N GLU A 144 13.38 14.08 22.50
CA GLU A 144 13.55 13.81 23.93
C GLU A 144 12.52 14.53 24.79
N GLU A 145 12.41 15.85 24.65
CA GLU A 145 11.49 16.70 25.43
C GLU A 145 10.03 16.31 25.21
N ALA A 146 9.69 15.85 23.99
CA ALA A 146 8.36 15.37 23.66
C ALA A 146 8.11 13.91 24.07
N HIS A 147 9.09 13.22 24.66
CA HIS A 147 9.05 11.80 25.02
C HIS A 147 8.70 10.87 23.84
N LEU A 148 9.27 11.14 22.67
CA LEU A 148 9.01 10.42 21.42
C LEU A 148 10.03 9.31 21.13
N GLN A 149 10.79 8.86 22.13
CA GLN A 149 11.78 7.80 21.95
C GLN A 149 11.09 6.47 21.61
N ASN A 150 11.47 5.85 20.49
CA ASN A 150 10.85 4.64 19.95
C ASN A 150 9.33 4.74 19.75
N ALA A 151 8.82 5.96 19.55
CA ALA A 151 7.38 6.22 19.49
C ALA A 151 6.78 5.96 18.10
N VAL A 152 5.45 5.81 18.10
CA VAL A 152 4.63 5.75 16.89
C VAL A 152 3.91 7.09 16.72
N LEU A 153 4.21 7.76 15.61
CA LEU A 153 3.56 8.97 15.16
C LEU A 153 2.57 8.65 14.05
N VAL A 154 1.39 9.25 14.14
CA VAL A 154 0.29 9.08 13.20
C VAL A 154 0.01 10.43 12.56
N GLN A 155 0.12 10.48 11.24
CA GLN A 155 -0.28 11.62 10.43
C GLN A 155 -1.80 11.65 10.31
N ARG A 156 -2.41 12.80 10.62
CA ARG A 156 -3.84 13.04 10.41
C ARG A 156 -4.02 14.27 9.55
N LEU A 157 -4.73 14.13 8.43
CA LEU A 157 -5.05 15.27 7.56
C LEU A 157 -6.04 16.20 8.27
N LYS A 158 -5.76 17.51 8.24
CA LYS A 158 -6.72 18.54 8.67
C LYS A 158 -7.80 18.60 7.59
N LYS A 159 -9.03 18.22 7.93
CA LYS A 159 -10.18 18.48 7.06
C LYS A 159 -10.50 19.96 7.20
N THR A 160 -10.26 20.74 6.14
CA THR A 160 -10.84 22.08 6.02
C THR A 160 -12.34 21.89 5.79
N THR A 161 -13.08 21.64 6.87
CA THR A 161 -14.53 21.76 6.87
C THR A 161 -14.82 23.25 6.92
N GLU A 162 -14.95 23.87 5.74
CA GLU A 162 -15.73 25.11 5.63
C GLU A 162 -17.16 24.76 6.08
N PRO A 163 -17.65 25.29 7.21
CA PRO A 163 -19.04 25.10 7.57
C PRO A 163 -19.86 26.03 6.67
N PHE A 164 -20.38 25.47 5.57
CA PHE A 164 -21.36 26.10 4.69
C PHE A 164 -20.88 27.32 3.89
N SER A 165 -20.27 27.07 2.72
CA SER A 165 -20.35 27.99 1.59
C SER A 165 -21.46 27.51 0.63
N ASN A 166 -22.71 27.74 1.00
CA ASN A 166 -23.85 27.59 0.10
C ASN A 166 -24.73 28.84 0.20
N LEU A 167 -24.81 29.54 -0.95
CA LEU A 167 -25.90 30.40 -1.47
C LEU A 167 -26.30 31.65 -0.68
#